data_AF-A0A9D2WLT3-F1
#
_entry.id   AF-A0A9D2WLT3-F1
#
_cell.length_a   1.000
_cell.length_b   1.000
_cell.length_c   1.000
_cell.angle_alpha   90.00
_cell.angle_beta   90.00
_cell.angle_gamma   90.00
#
_symmetry.space_group_name_H-M   'P 1'
#
loop_
_entity.id
_entity.type
_entity.pdbx_description
1 polymer ?
#
loop_
_entity_poly.entity_id
_entity_poly.type
_entity_poly.pdbx_seq_one_letter_code
_entity_poly.pdbx_strand_id
1 'polypeptide(L)'
;MTKIVNYGLIVLIFLLSSAGIYLFQFLFFHDPEHTFFLILQNLAFLPIQALVVTLLLNKFLNMAQKQQNLKKINVVTSAFFSELGTSILSMLSKLNENYDELCRAIDIPELNRKNMNTLKKSINEFNFKMDITPEHLASLGLVLIDKKSFMIGLLQNSNLLEHDSFTDMLWAVFHVADELQDRNLQGLSQNDLEHLTSDILRAYRCLIIEWVDYMEYLRREYPYLYISAVRKSPFR
;
A
#
# COMPACT_ATOMS: atom_id res chain seq x y z
N MET A 1 -6.01 -24.53 -22.30
CA MET A 1 -6.15 -23.91 -23.63
C MET A 1 -7.01 -22.66 -23.51
N THR A 2 -6.38 -21.52 -23.31
CA THR A 2 -7.03 -20.19 -23.30
C THR A 2 -7.45 -19.86 -24.73
N LYS A 3 -8.76 -19.79 -25.01
CA LYS A 3 -9.27 -19.28 -26.28
C LYS A 3 -8.84 -17.81 -26.40
N ILE A 4 -7.87 -17.54 -27.27
CA ILE A 4 -7.51 -16.18 -27.67
C ILE A 4 -8.72 -15.63 -28.41
N VAL A 5 -9.48 -14.75 -27.76
CA VAL A 5 -10.56 -14.01 -28.40
C VAL A 5 -9.92 -13.13 -29.46
N ASN A 6 -10.19 -13.43 -30.74
CA ASN A 6 -9.64 -12.65 -31.84
C ASN A 6 -10.42 -11.32 -31.94
N TYR A 7 -9.88 -10.27 -31.34
CA TYR A 7 -10.46 -8.93 -31.34
C TYR A 7 -10.79 -8.43 -32.76
N GLY A 8 -10.02 -8.83 -33.78
CA GLY A 8 -10.28 -8.49 -35.17
C GLY A 8 -11.60 -9.08 -35.69
N LEU A 9 -11.94 -10.30 -35.29
CA LEU A 9 -13.21 -10.95 -35.67
C LEU A 9 -14.40 -10.22 -35.03
N ILE A 10 -14.27 -9.80 -33.77
CA ILE A 10 -15.32 -9.05 -33.07
C ILE A 10 -15.58 -7.72 -33.79
N VAL A 11 -14.53 -6.95 -34.06
CA VAL A 11 -14.65 -5.68 -34.79
C VAL A 11 -15.32 -5.87 -36.14
N LEU A 12 -14.94 -6.91 -36.88
CA LEU A 12 -15.55 -7.23 -38.18
C LEU A 12 -17.05 -7.54 -38.08
N ILE A 13 -17.45 -8.34 -37.08
CA ILE A 13 -18.88 -8.66 -36.85
C ILE A 13 -19.67 -7.38 -36.53
N PHE A 14 -19.15 -6.50 -35.69
CA PHE A 14 -19.81 -5.23 -35.38
C PHE A 14 -19.93 -4.30 -36.59
N LEU A 15 -18.90 -4.24 -37.44
CA LEU A 15 -18.93 -3.48 -38.68
C LEU A 15 -19.97 -4.04 -39.67
N LEU A 16 -20.01 -5.35 -39.87
CA LEU A 16 -20.98 -6.01 -40.75
C LEU A 16 -22.42 -5.84 -40.23
N SER A 17 -22.62 -5.95 -38.92
CA SER A 17 -23.91 -5.71 -38.27
C SER A 17 -24.37 -4.27 -38.48
N SER A 18 -23.49 -3.29 -38.24
CA SER A 18 -23.80 -1.88 -38.47
C SER A 18 -24.13 -1.60 -39.94
N ALA A 19 -23.36 -2.15 -40.88
CA ALA A 19 -23.61 -2.02 -42.32
C ALA A 19 -24.97 -2.63 -42.71
N GLY A 20 -25.31 -3.80 -42.16
CA GLY A 20 -26.59 -4.45 -42.39
C GLY A 20 -27.79 -3.64 -41.89
N ILE A 21 -27.67 -3.01 -40.71
CA ILE A 21 -28.71 -2.14 -40.15
C ILE A 21 -28.94 -0.92 -41.06
N TYR A 22 -27.88 -0.26 -41.51
CA TYR A 22 -28.00 0.88 -42.42
C TYR A 22 -28.58 0.48 -43.79
N LEU A 23 -28.21 -0.70 -44.30
CA LEU A 23 -28.76 -1.23 -45.55
C LEU A 23 -30.27 -1.53 -45.41
N PHE A 24 -30.69 -2.11 -44.29
CA PHE A 24 -32.10 -2.33 -43.98
C PHE A 24 -32.88 -1.01 -43.89
N GLN A 25 -32.33 -0.01 -43.19
CA GLN A 25 -32.93 1.32 -43.10
C GLN A 25 -33.10 1.95 -44.49
N PHE A 26 -32.09 1.85 -45.34
CA PHE A 26 -32.14 2.37 -46.71
C PHE A 26 -33.24 1.70 -47.56
N LEU A 27 -33.33 0.36 -47.51
CA LEU A 27 -34.30 -0.42 -48.30
C LEU A 27 -35.76 -0.22 -47.86
N PHE A 28 -36.03 0.05 -46.58
CA PHE A 28 -37.40 0.22 -46.09
C PHE A 28 -37.87 1.68 -46.17
N PHE A 29 -37.02 2.65 -45.82
CA PHE A 29 -37.42 4.05 -45.70
C PHE A 29 -37.16 4.88 -46.98
N HIS A 30 -36.35 4.39 -47.92
CA HIS A 30 -36.08 5.02 -49.22
C HIS A 30 -35.62 6.50 -49.15
N ASP A 31 -35.02 6.91 -48.03
CA ASP A 31 -34.62 8.30 -47.77
C ASP A 31 -33.09 8.43 -47.59
N PRO A 32 -32.35 8.58 -48.71
CA PRO A 32 -30.88 8.68 -48.68
C PRO A 32 -30.39 9.95 -48.00
N GLU A 33 -31.08 11.08 -48.18
CA GLU A 33 -30.62 12.38 -47.69
C GLU A 33 -30.68 12.43 -46.16
N HIS A 34 -31.81 12.01 -45.58
CA HIS A 34 -31.93 11.93 -44.13
C HIS A 34 -30.96 10.91 -43.53
N THR A 35 -30.74 9.77 -44.19
CA THR A 35 -29.76 8.77 -43.74
C THR A 35 -28.33 9.31 -43.77
N PHE A 36 -27.94 10.01 -44.83
CA PHE A 36 -26.62 10.63 -44.97
C PHE A 36 -26.39 11.72 -43.91
N PHE A 37 -27.40 12.56 -43.67
CA PHE A 37 -27.36 13.59 -42.62
C PHE A 37 -27.12 12.97 -41.23
N LEU A 38 -27.83 11.89 -40.89
CA LEU A 38 -27.66 11.17 -39.62
C LEU A 38 -26.26 10.55 -39.47
N ILE A 39 -25.72 9.96 -40.55
CA ILE A 39 -24.35 9.41 -40.55
C ILE A 39 -23.33 10.53 -40.31
N LEU A 40 -23.47 11.68 -40.98
CA LEU A 40 -22.57 12.82 -40.82
C LEU A 40 -22.64 13.39 -39.40
N GLN A 41 -23.83 13.48 -38.81
CA GLN A 41 -24.03 13.91 -37.43
C GLN A 41 -23.38 12.94 -36.43
N ASN A 42 -23.54 11.63 -36.62
CA ASN A 42 -22.87 10.61 -35.81
C ASN A 42 -21.34 10.70 -35.93
N LEU A 43 -20.82 10.91 -37.15
CA LEU A 43 -19.40 11.07 -37.40
C LEU A 43 -18.84 12.33 -36.73
N ALA A 44 -19.59 13.44 -36.76
CA ALA A 44 -19.23 14.68 -36.09
C ALA A 44 -19.22 14.55 -34.55
N PHE A 45 -20.06 13.69 -33.98
CA PHE A 45 -20.10 13.42 -32.53
C PHE A 45 -19.05 12.40 -32.07
N LEU A 46 -18.54 11.55 -32.97
CA LEU A 46 -17.59 10.48 -32.66
C LEU A 46 -16.34 10.95 -31.89
N PRO A 47 -15.70 12.10 -32.19
CA PRO A 47 -14.54 12.56 -31.42
C PRO A 47 -14.88 12.85 -29.96
N ILE A 48 -16.04 13.46 -29.69
CA ILE A 48 -16.50 13.76 -28.33
C ILE A 48 -16.80 12.45 -27.60
N GLN A 49 -17.51 11.53 -28.25
CA GLN A 49 -17.83 10.23 -27.69
C GLN A 49 -16.56 9.43 -27.34
N ALA A 50 -15.61 9.34 -28.27
CA ALA A 50 -14.35 8.64 -28.07
C ALA A 50 -13.56 9.25 -26.88
N LEU A 51 -13.49 10.57 -26.78
CA LEU A 51 -12.85 11.26 -25.67
C LEU A 51 -13.52 10.92 -24.32
N VAL A 52 -14.84 11.08 -24.23
CA VAL A 52 -15.60 10.83 -22.99
C VAL A 52 -15.46 9.37 -22.56
N VAL A 53 -15.68 8.43 -23.48
CA VAL A 53 -15.58 6.99 -23.17
C VAL A 53 -14.16 6.63 -22.73
N THR A 54 -13.13 7.14 -23.41
CA THR A 54 -11.73 6.86 -23.05
C THR A 54 -11.38 7.41 -21.68
N LEU A 55 -11.76 8.65 -21.36
CA LEU A 55 -11.49 9.25 -20.04
C LEU A 55 -12.21 8.51 -18.92
N LEU A 56 -13.48 8.17 -19.12
CA LEU A 56 -14.27 7.40 -18.15
C LEU A 56 -13.66 6.00 -17.94
N LEU A 57 -13.38 5.28 -19.03
CA LEU A 57 -12.81 3.94 -18.98
C LEU A 57 -11.45 3.95 -18.28
N ASN A 58 -10.56 4.87 -18.65
CA ASN A 58 -9.25 5.01 -17.99
C ASN A 58 -9.41 5.29 -16.49
N LYS A 59 -10.36 6.14 -16.09
CA LYS A 59 -10.61 6.40 -14.67
C LYS A 59 -11.05 5.13 -13.94
N PHE A 60 -12.01 4.37 -14.48
CA PHE A 60 -12.48 3.13 -13.88
C PHE A 60 -11.37 2.07 -13.80
N LEU A 61 -10.60 1.89 -14.88
CA LEU A 61 -9.47 0.98 -14.92
C LEU A 61 -8.41 1.35 -13.88
N ASN A 62 -8.05 2.63 -13.77
CA ASN A 62 -7.09 3.11 -12.78
C ASN A 62 -7.57 2.89 -11.34
N MET A 63 -8.86 3.11 -11.06
CA MET A 63 -9.45 2.83 -9.75
C MET A 63 -9.38 1.34 -9.40
N ALA A 64 -9.74 0.46 -10.35
CA ALA A 64 -9.66 -0.98 -10.16
C ALA A 64 -8.22 -1.45 -9.96
N GLN A 65 -7.28 -0.94 -10.76
CA GLN A 65 -5.86 -1.26 -10.65
C GLN A 65 -5.29 -0.82 -9.30
N LYS A 66 -5.63 0.39 -8.84
CA LYS A 66 -5.20 0.90 -7.53
C LYS A 66 -5.70 0.00 -6.40
N GLN A 67 -6.95 -0.42 -6.42
CA GLN A 67 -7.49 -1.34 -5.41
C GLN A 67 -6.79 -2.71 -5.44
N GLN A 68 -6.47 -3.24 -6.63
CA GLN A 68 -5.73 -4.49 -6.76
C GLN A 68 -4.30 -4.36 -6.22
N ASN A 69 -3.62 -3.26 -6.51
CA ASN A 69 -2.27 -2.99 -6.00
C ASN A 69 -2.27 -2.88 -4.48
N LEU A 70 -3.22 -2.15 -3.88
CA LEU A 70 -3.37 -2.06 -2.42
C LEU A 70 -3.53 -3.44 -1.77
N LYS A 71 -4.34 -4.32 -2.36
CA LYS A 71 -4.47 -5.70 -1.84
C LYS A 71 -3.15 -6.47 -1.87
N LYS A 72 -2.35 -6.30 -2.92
CA LYS A 72 -1.04 -6.96 -3.03
C LYS A 72 -0.05 -6.38 -2.01
N ILE A 73 -0.01 -5.06 -1.83
CA ILE A 73 0.84 -4.41 -0.81
C ILE A 73 0.47 -4.95 0.56
N ASN A 74 -0.81 -5.01 0.92
CA ASN A 74 -1.22 -5.51 2.23
C ASN A 74 -0.81 -6.98 2.51
N VAL A 75 -0.67 -7.81 1.47
CA VAL A 75 -0.11 -9.17 1.62
C VAL A 75 1.37 -9.10 1.96
N VAL A 76 2.14 -8.23 1.30
CA VAL A 76 3.56 -7.99 1.60
C VAL A 76 3.72 -7.42 3.01
N THR A 77 2.88 -6.44 3.39
CA THR A 77 2.82 -5.87 4.75
C THR A 77 2.52 -6.94 5.80
N SER A 78 1.58 -7.86 5.50
CA SER A 78 1.25 -8.96 6.39
C SER A 78 2.42 -9.94 6.57
N ALA A 79 3.13 -10.26 5.49
CA ALA A 79 4.34 -11.08 5.56
C ALA A 79 5.43 -10.40 6.41
N PHE A 80 5.63 -9.10 6.22
CA PHE A 80 6.58 -8.31 7.01
C PHE A 80 6.25 -8.32 8.50
N PHE A 81 5.00 -8.01 8.89
CA PHE A 81 4.64 -7.97 10.31
C PHE A 81 4.63 -9.36 10.95
N SER A 82 4.30 -10.40 10.21
CA SER A 82 4.33 -11.78 10.71
C SER A 82 5.76 -12.28 10.97
N GLU A 83 6.73 -11.86 10.15
CA GLU A 83 8.11 -12.36 10.20
C GLU A 83 9.06 -11.48 11.03
N LEU A 84 8.90 -10.15 10.97
CA LEU A 84 9.87 -9.19 11.50
C LEU A 84 9.24 -7.98 12.19
N GLY A 85 8.21 -7.36 11.61
CA GLY A 85 7.67 -6.09 12.10
C GLY A 85 7.17 -6.16 13.55
N THR A 86 6.50 -7.25 13.94
CA THR A 86 6.01 -7.41 15.32
C THR A 86 7.17 -7.54 16.33
N SER A 87 8.27 -8.23 15.97
CA SER A 87 9.41 -8.37 16.89
C SER A 87 10.17 -7.07 17.07
N ILE A 88 10.33 -6.27 16.00
CA ILE A 88 10.94 -4.94 16.11
C ILE A 88 10.08 -4.05 17.02
N LEU A 89 8.77 -3.99 16.77
CA LEU A 89 7.85 -3.19 17.59
C LEU A 89 7.90 -3.61 19.06
N SER A 90 7.94 -4.91 19.36
CA SER A 90 8.02 -5.41 20.74
C SER A 90 9.35 -5.10 21.42
N MET A 91 10.45 -5.03 20.65
CA MET A 91 11.74 -4.63 21.21
C MET A 91 11.77 -3.14 21.50
N LEU A 92 11.35 -2.31 20.53
CA LEU A 92 11.36 -0.86 20.66
C LEU A 92 10.32 -0.34 21.66
N SER A 93 9.17 -1.01 21.81
CA SER A 93 8.17 -0.60 22.79
C SER A 93 8.66 -0.69 24.24
N LYS A 94 9.56 -1.63 24.52
CA LYS A 94 10.20 -1.77 25.84
C LYS A 94 11.22 -0.66 26.14
N LEU A 95 11.74 -0.01 25.10
CA LEU A 95 12.68 1.10 25.22
C LEU A 95 11.98 2.46 25.31
N ASN A 96 10.65 2.47 25.14
CA ASN A 96 9.85 3.69 25.17
C ASN A 96 9.41 4.00 26.59
N GLU A 97 9.99 5.02 27.22
CA GLU A 97 9.68 5.41 28.60
C GLU A 97 8.22 5.83 28.76
N ASN A 98 7.62 6.46 27.75
CA ASN A 98 6.21 6.83 27.74
C ASN A 98 5.32 5.83 26.99
N TYR A 99 5.64 4.54 27.11
CA TYR A 99 4.87 3.42 26.57
C TYR A 99 3.39 3.45 26.99
N ASP A 100 3.09 3.73 28.26
CA ASP A 100 1.71 3.74 28.78
C ASP A 100 0.86 4.87 28.18
N GLU A 101 1.48 5.99 27.82
CA GLU A 101 0.81 7.10 27.11
C GLU A 101 0.53 6.71 25.66
N LEU A 102 1.48 6.03 25.01
CA LEU A 102 1.33 5.54 23.66
C LEU A 102 0.20 4.49 23.56
N CYS A 103 0.12 3.54 24.50
CA CYS A 103 -0.93 2.53 24.52
C CYS A 103 -2.33 3.14 24.67
N ARG A 104 -2.46 4.16 25.53
CA ARG A 104 -3.71 4.93 25.67
C ARG A 104 -4.10 5.65 24.39
N ALA A 105 -3.13 6.10 23.58
CA ALA A 105 -3.40 6.70 22.28
C ALA A 105 -3.87 5.65 21.24
N ILE A 106 -3.21 4.49 21.21
CA ILE A 106 -3.43 3.43 20.21
C ILE A 106 -4.71 2.61 20.44
N ASP A 107 -5.17 2.48 21.68
CA ASP A 107 -6.43 1.84 22.11
C ASP A 107 -7.03 0.82 21.11
N ILE A 108 -6.51 -0.41 21.16
CA ILE A 108 -6.82 -1.50 20.22
C ILE A 108 -8.32 -1.80 20.09
N PRO A 109 -9.12 -1.87 21.19
CA PRO A 109 -10.57 -1.97 21.11
C PRO A 109 -11.28 -0.87 20.30
N GLU A 110 -10.74 0.35 20.28
CA GLU A 110 -11.32 1.51 19.59
C GLU A 110 -10.83 1.71 18.15
N LEU A 111 -9.95 0.85 17.63
CA LEU A 111 -9.52 0.88 16.22
C LEU A 111 -10.68 0.82 15.21
N ASN A 112 -11.89 0.45 15.65
CA ASN A 112 -13.11 0.44 14.84
C ASN A 112 -13.93 1.75 14.90
N ARG A 113 -13.72 2.60 15.91
CA ARG A 113 -14.55 3.80 16.19
C ARG A 113 -13.81 5.12 16.01
N LYS A 114 -12.49 5.13 16.17
CA LYS A 114 -11.66 6.31 15.89
C LYS A 114 -11.44 6.46 14.38
N ASN A 115 -11.43 7.71 13.93
CA ASN A 115 -10.95 8.03 12.59
C ASN A 115 -9.46 7.66 12.51
N MET A 116 -9.11 6.65 11.70
CA MET A 116 -7.73 6.16 11.54
C MET A 116 -6.75 7.28 11.20
N ASN A 117 -7.20 8.29 10.45
CA ASN A 117 -6.39 9.46 10.14
C ASN A 117 -6.05 10.28 11.39
N THR A 118 -7.00 10.42 12.33
CA THR A 118 -6.76 11.11 13.60
C THR A 118 -5.76 10.32 14.46
N LEU A 119 -5.90 9.00 14.54
CA LEU A 119 -4.97 8.14 15.28
C LEU A 119 -3.55 8.25 14.71
N LYS A 120 -3.37 8.09 13.39
CA LYS A 120 -2.07 8.25 12.74
C LYS A 120 -1.48 9.64 12.93
N LYS A 121 -2.31 10.68 12.92
CA LYS A 121 -1.88 12.05 13.22
C LYS A 121 -1.37 12.17 14.66
N SER A 122 -2.10 11.63 15.63
CA SER A 122 -1.65 11.59 17.03
C SER A 122 -0.35 10.81 17.21
N ILE A 123 -0.16 9.69 16.51
CA ILE A 123 1.10 8.94 16.50
C ILE A 123 2.23 9.76 15.87
N ASN A 124 1.95 10.52 14.80
CA ASN A 124 2.94 11.40 14.15
C ASN A 124 3.36 12.60 15.01
N GLU A 125 2.46 13.10 15.85
CA GLU A 125 2.73 14.21 16.77
C GLU A 125 3.21 13.73 18.14
N PHE A 126 3.19 12.42 18.39
CA PHE A 126 3.62 11.85 19.66
C PHE A 126 5.11 12.12 19.92
N ASN A 127 5.41 12.66 21.09
CA ASN A 127 6.76 12.90 21.56
C ASN A 127 7.27 11.65 22.29
N PHE A 128 7.90 10.76 21.53
CA PHE A 128 8.48 9.53 22.06
C PHE A 128 9.71 9.84 22.93
N LYS A 129 9.77 9.20 24.09
CA LYS A 129 10.94 9.25 24.98
C LYS A 129 11.61 7.88 24.93
N MET A 130 12.69 7.78 24.19
CA MET A 130 13.41 6.52 23.97
C MET A 130 14.69 6.50 24.80
N ASP A 131 14.89 5.44 25.58
CA ASP A 131 16.15 5.15 26.26
C ASP A 131 16.92 4.09 25.47
N ILE A 132 17.86 4.55 24.63
CA ILE A 132 18.64 3.70 23.73
C ILE A 132 20.09 3.65 24.21
N THR A 133 20.53 2.46 24.61
CA THR A 133 21.92 2.18 24.98
C THR A 133 22.63 1.36 23.89
N PRO A 134 23.96 1.32 23.89
CA PRO A 134 24.71 0.43 23.00
C PRO A 134 24.29 -1.05 23.08
N GLU A 135 23.89 -1.56 24.25
CA GLU A 135 23.37 -2.94 24.36
C GLU A 135 22.02 -3.12 23.65
N HIS A 136 21.14 -2.11 23.71
CA HIS A 136 19.89 -2.09 22.96
C HIS A 136 20.15 -2.11 21.45
N LEU A 137 21.09 -1.29 20.97
CA LEU A 137 21.50 -1.26 19.57
C LEU A 137 22.06 -2.60 19.09
N ALA A 138 22.89 -3.26 19.90
CA ALA A 138 23.44 -4.57 19.58
C ALA A 138 22.34 -5.63 19.47
N SER A 139 21.38 -5.62 20.41
CA SER A 139 20.24 -6.55 20.42
C SER A 139 19.33 -6.35 19.21
N LEU A 140 19.06 -5.09 18.84
CA LEU A 140 18.28 -4.73 17.66
C LEU A 140 19.01 -5.13 16.37
N GLY A 141 20.31 -4.87 16.31
CA GLY A 141 21.18 -5.23 15.19
C GLY A 141 21.16 -6.73 14.89
N LEU A 142 21.22 -7.59 15.91
CA LEU A 142 21.14 -9.05 15.73
C LEU A 142 19.87 -9.49 14.98
N VAL A 143 18.72 -8.88 15.27
CA VAL A 143 17.45 -9.21 14.61
C VAL A 143 17.36 -8.61 13.21
N LEU A 144 17.75 -7.35 13.05
CA LEU A 144 17.64 -6.64 11.77
C LEU A 144 18.61 -7.17 10.72
N ILE A 145 19.84 -7.48 11.11
CA ILE A 145 20.88 -8.00 10.21
C ILE A 145 20.51 -9.41 9.73
N ASP A 146 20.01 -10.28 10.63
CA ASP A 146 19.52 -11.62 10.26
C ASP A 146 18.41 -11.55 9.20
N LYS A 147 17.53 -10.56 9.29
CA LYS A 147 16.40 -10.37 8.36
C LYS A 147 16.69 -9.42 7.19
N LYS A 148 17.95 -9.02 6.97
CA LYS A 148 18.31 -8.10 5.87
C LYS A 148 17.95 -8.66 4.49
N SER A 149 18.28 -9.92 4.23
CA SER A 149 17.92 -10.58 2.95
C SER A 149 16.41 -10.67 2.74
N PHE A 150 15.64 -10.87 3.81
CA PHE A 150 14.18 -10.86 3.75
C PHE A 150 13.65 -9.47 3.36
N MET A 151 14.15 -8.39 3.98
CA MET A 151 13.77 -7.02 3.64
C MET A 151 14.14 -6.66 2.19
N ILE A 152 15.32 -7.05 1.71
CA ILE A 152 15.71 -6.86 0.30
C ILE A 152 14.74 -7.58 -0.64
N GLY A 153 14.33 -8.81 -0.31
CA GLY A 153 13.34 -9.55 -1.09
C GLY A 153 11.98 -8.85 -1.15
N LEU A 154 11.57 -8.18 -0.07
CA LEU A 154 10.35 -7.35 -0.07
C LEU A 154 10.53 -6.10 -0.93
N LEU A 155 11.66 -5.39 -0.81
CA LEU A 155 11.98 -4.18 -1.61
C LEU A 155 12.03 -4.46 -3.12
N GLN A 156 12.36 -5.69 -3.53
CA GLN A 156 12.34 -6.12 -4.94
C GLN A 156 10.92 -6.38 -5.48
N ASN A 157 9.89 -6.31 -4.65
CA ASN A 157 8.52 -6.58 -5.07
C ASN A 157 7.98 -5.46 -5.97
N SER A 158 7.63 -5.80 -7.21
CA SER A 158 7.15 -4.84 -8.23
C SER A 158 5.82 -4.14 -7.90
N ASN A 159 5.12 -4.55 -6.84
CA ASN A 159 3.90 -3.89 -6.38
C ASN A 159 4.17 -2.82 -5.33
N LEU A 160 5.40 -2.73 -4.79
CA LEU A 160 5.80 -1.59 -3.98
C LEU A 160 5.93 -0.39 -4.89
N LEU A 161 5.21 0.67 -4.55
CA LEU A 161 5.27 1.93 -5.25
C LEU A 161 6.32 2.83 -4.56
N GLU A 162 7.04 3.61 -5.37
CA GLU A 162 7.82 4.73 -4.86
C GLU A 162 6.88 5.70 -4.14
N HIS A 163 7.22 6.08 -2.91
CA HIS A 163 6.44 6.97 -2.04
C HIS A 163 5.11 6.39 -1.49
N ASP A 164 5.00 5.07 -1.36
CA ASP A 164 3.98 4.42 -0.53
C ASP A 164 4.46 4.31 0.93
N SER A 165 3.55 4.45 1.91
CA SER A 165 3.92 4.52 3.32
C SER A 165 4.56 3.23 3.85
N PHE A 166 4.16 2.07 3.32
CA PHE A 166 4.81 0.80 3.65
C PHE A 166 6.23 0.74 3.09
N THR A 167 6.43 1.20 1.84
CA THR A 167 7.76 1.27 1.22
C THR A 167 8.69 2.17 2.01
N ASP A 168 8.21 3.36 2.41
CA ASP A 168 8.98 4.32 3.22
C ASP A 168 9.33 3.74 4.61
N MET A 169 8.39 3.03 5.25
CA MET A 169 8.64 2.33 6.51
C MET A 169 9.70 1.23 6.35
N LEU A 170 9.58 0.40 5.31
CA LEU A 170 10.52 -0.68 5.05
C LEU A 170 11.93 -0.13 4.78
N TRP A 171 12.05 0.99 4.06
CA TRP A 171 13.31 1.70 3.88
C TRP A 171 13.88 2.24 5.19
N ALA A 172 13.07 2.83 6.05
CA ALA A 172 13.53 3.33 7.34
C ALA A 172 14.10 2.21 8.22
N VAL A 173 13.42 1.06 8.27
CA VAL A 173 13.90 -0.12 9.01
C VAL A 173 15.17 -0.70 8.38
N PHE A 174 15.21 -0.79 7.05
CA PHE A 174 16.39 -1.25 6.32
C PHE A 174 17.60 -0.33 6.57
N HIS A 175 17.40 0.98 6.59
CA HIS A 175 18.47 1.94 6.85
C HIS A 175 19.07 1.75 8.24
N VAL A 176 18.24 1.59 9.27
CA VAL A 176 18.71 1.26 10.63
C VAL A 176 19.52 -0.05 10.63
N ALA A 177 19.06 -1.07 9.90
CA ALA A 177 19.78 -2.34 9.79
C ALA A 177 21.16 -2.18 9.14
N ASP A 178 21.25 -1.33 8.12
CA ASP A 178 22.47 -1.02 7.38
C ASP A 178 23.47 -0.27 8.27
N GLU A 179 23.01 0.77 8.96
CA GLU A 179 23.85 1.55 9.87
C GLU A 179 24.38 0.72 11.05
N LEU A 180 23.56 -0.17 11.61
CA LEU A 180 23.98 -1.03 12.73
C LEU A 180 24.97 -2.11 12.32
N GLN A 181 24.98 -2.51 11.03
CA GLN A 181 25.92 -3.50 10.52
C GLN A 181 27.34 -2.93 10.38
N ASP A 182 27.44 -1.69 9.91
CA ASP A 182 28.73 -1.09 9.53
C ASP A 182 29.43 -0.36 10.69
N ARG A 183 28.75 -0.19 11.84
CA ARG A 183 29.25 0.59 12.98
C ARG A 183 29.80 -0.29 14.12
N ASN A 184 30.90 0.15 14.73
CA ASN A 184 31.39 -0.41 15.99
C ASN A 184 30.61 0.18 17.18
N LEU A 185 29.64 -0.58 17.70
CA LEU A 185 28.74 -0.13 18.75
C LEU A 185 29.42 0.12 20.11
N GLN A 186 30.61 -0.45 20.36
CA GLN A 186 31.30 -0.32 21.66
C GLN A 186 32.05 1.01 21.84
N GLY A 187 32.21 1.80 20.78
CA GLY A 187 32.96 3.06 20.79
C GLY A 187 32.19 4.24 20.19
N LEU A 188 30.86 4.21 20.22
CA LEU A 188 30.02 5.26 19.65
C LEU A 188 30.28 6.60 20.34
N SER A 189 30.47 7.65 19.54
CA SER A 189 30.42 9.00 20.06
C SER A 189 28.99 9.35 20.49
N GLN A 190 28.85 10.34 21.38
CA GLN A 190 27.53 10.82 21.80
C GLN A 190 26.69 11.28 20.60
N ASN A 191 27.32 11.94 19.63
CA ASN A 191 26.64 12.42 18.42
C ASN A 191 26.15 11.26 17.54
N ASP A 192 26.96 10.20 17.38
CA ASP A 192 26.53 9.01 16.62
C ASP A 192 25.37 8.29 17.29
N LEU A 193 25.36 8.21 18.63
CA LEU A 193 24.27 7.62 19.39
C LEU A 193 22.97 8.43 19.22
N GLU A 194 23.06 9.76 19.24
CA GLU A 194 21.92 10.66 19.01
C GLU A 194 21.37 10.53 17.58
N HIS A 195 22.25 10.46 16.57
CA HIS A 195 21.86 10.21 15.18
C HIS A 195 21.13 8.87 15.01
N LEU A 196 21.72 7.77 15.51
CA LEU A 196 21.07 6.44 15.46
C LEU A 196 19.73 6.42 16.19
N THR A 197 19.65 7.12 17.32
CA THR A 197 18.40 7.23 18.09
C THR A 197 17.32 7.94 17.27
N SER A 198 17.68 9.00 16.53
CA SER A 198 16.78 9.69 15.62
C SER A 198 16.28 8.79 14.48
N ASP A 199 17.17 7.99 13.87
CA ASP A 199 16.81 7.10 12.77
C ASP A 199 15.96 5.91 13.24
N ILE A 200 16.28 5.32 14.40
CA ILE A 200 15.44 4.31 15.06
C ILE A 200 14.07 4.90 15.39
N LEU A 201 14.01 6.14 15.88
CA LEU A 201 12.75 6.78 16.22
C LEU A 201 11.88 7.01 14.97
N ARG A 202 12.49 7.44 13.87
CA ARG A 202 11.81 7.56 12.57
C ARG A 202 11.26 6.22 12.12
N ALA A 203 12.08 5.16 12.15
CA ALA A 203 11.65 3.81 11.79
C ALA A 203 10.52 3.32 12.71
N TYR A 204 10.61 3.54 14.02
CA TYR A 204 9.61 3.15 15.00
C TYR A 204 8.26 3.81 14.74
N ARG A 205 8.25 5.13 14.49
CA ARG A 205 7.04 5.89 14.17
C ARG A 205 6.37 5.36 12.90
N CYS A 206 7.13 5.14 11.83
CA CYS A 206 6.64 4.54 10.59
C CYS A 206 6.08 3.13 10.82
N LEU A 207 6.78 2.29 11.61
CA LEU A 207 6.34 0.95 11.96
C LEU A 207 5.00 0.94 12.70
N ILE A 208 4.78 1.86 13.66
CA ILE A 208 3.52 1.94 14.39
C ILE A 208 2.37 2.33 13.45
N ILE A 209 2.59 3.31 12.56
CA ILE A 209 1.58 3.76 11.60
C ILE A 209 1.17 2.63 10.66
N GLU A 210 2.15 1.94 10.08
CA GLU A 210 1.91 0.78 9.22
C GLU A 210 1.28 -0.39 9.98
N TRP A 211 1.62 -0.55 11.26
CA TRP A 211 1.00 -1.57 12.11
C TRP A 211 -0.48 -1.30 12.33
N VAL A 212 -0.89 -0.04 12.51
CA VAL A 212 -2.31 0.33 12.61
C VAL A 212 -3.06 -0.05 11.32
N ASP A 213 -2.50 0.24 10.14
CA ASP A 213 -3.08 -0.15 8.85
C ASP A 213 -3.16 -1.67 8.69
N TYR A 214 -2.09 -2.37 9.06
CA TYR A 214 -2.04 -3.82 9.06
C TYR A 214 -3.13 -4.43 9.96
N MET A 215 -3.32 -3.89 11.16
CA MET A 215 -4.35 -4.37 12.09
C MET A 215 -5.76 -4.12 11.56
N GLU A 216 -6.02 -2.96 10.94
CA GLU A 216 -7.30 -2.69 10.28
C GLU A 216 -7.55 -3.66 9.11
N TYR A 217 -6.54 -3.87 8.26
CA TYR A 217 -6.60 -4.78 7.13
C TYR A 217 -6.91 -6.21 7.57
N LEU A 218 -6.16 -6.73 8.55
CA LEU A 218 -6.40 -8.07 9.09
C LEU A 218 -7.81 -8.19 9.67
N ARG A 219 -8.28 -7.18 10.40
CA ARG A 219 -9.63 -7.20 10.97
C ARG A 219 -10.70 -7.33 9.89
N ARG A 220 -10.54 -6.63 8.76
CA ARG A 220 -11.51 -6.60 7.67
C ARG A 220 -11.47 -7.84 6.79
N GLU A 221 -10.28 -8.27 6.38
CA GLU A 221 -10.11 -9.33 5.37
C GLU A 221 -9.81 -10.70 5.98
N TYR A 222 -9.16 -10.75 7.16
CA TYR A 222 -8.73 -11.99 7.81
C TYR A 222 -8.97 -12.00 9.33
N PRO A 223 -10.24 -12.01 9.80
CA PRO A 223 -10.57 -11.86 11.23
C PRO A 223 -9.88 -12.88 12.15
N TYR A 224 -9.60 -14.09 11.66
CA TYR A 224 -8.87 -15.10 12.44
C TYR A 224 -7.40 -14.71 12.70
N LEU A 225 -6.73 -14.15 11.69
CA LEU A 225 -5.36 -13.65 11.84
C LEU A 225 -5.31 -12.42 12.76
N TYR A 226 -6.34 -11.56 12.69
CA TYR A 226 -6.47 -10.41 13.57
C TYR A 226 -6.43 -10.80 15.06
N ILE A 227 -7.19 -11.83 15.47
CA ILE A 227 -7.20 -12.30 16.86
C ILE A 227 -5.79 -12.72 17.31
N SER A 228 -5.05 -13.43 16.45
CA SER A 228 -3.67 -13.80 16.75
C SER A 228 -2.74 -12.58 16.82
N ALA A 229 -2.91 -11.61 15.93
CA ALA A 229 -2.11 -10.39 15.89
C ALA A 229 -2.34 -9.51 17.14
N VAL A 230 -3.59 -9.37 17.60
CA VAL A 230 -3.92 -8.66 18.86
C VAL A 230 -3.22 -9.30 20.06
N ARG A 231 -3.18 -10.63 20.13
CA ARG A 231 -2.51 -11.34 21.24
C ARG A 231 -0.99 -11.13 21.26
N LYS A 232 -0.38 -10.94 20.10
CA LYS A 232 1.05 -10.67 19.92
C LYS A 232 1.36 -9.16 19.89
N SER A 233 0.35 -8.30 20.00
CA SER A 233 0.52 -6.86 19.92
C SER A 233 1.40 -6.37 21.06
N PRO A 234 2.39 -5.52 20.77
CA PRO A 234 3.20 -4.91 21.80
C PRO A 234 2.55 -3.68 22.43
N PHE A 235 1.28 -3.34 22.12
CA PHE A 235 0.55 -2.17 22.63
C PHE A 235 -0.68 -2.55 23.45
N ARG A 236 -0.59 -3.70 24.14
CA ARG A 236 -1.65 -4.24 24.98
C ARG A 236 -1.43 -3.89 26.45
#